data_AF-A0A1G4RF28-F1
#
_entry.id   AF-A0A1G4RF28-F1
#
_cell.length_a   1.000
_cell.length_b   1.000
_cell.length_c   1.000
_cell.angle_alpha   90.00
_cell.angle_beta   90.00
_cell.angle_gamma   90.00
#
_symmetry.space_group_name_H-M   'P 1'
#
loop_
_entity.id
_entity.type
_entity.pdbx_description
1 polymer ?
#
loop_
_entity_poly.entity_id
_entity_poly.type
_entity_poly.pdbx_seq_one_letter_code
_entity_poly.pdbx_strand_id
1 'polypeptide(L)'
;MTHGPSYGRQSETHDAQFLRQRLGANSKRLSAQSEISDRLKLISTFVLIGLGLYLALTQFSPWDVPTTLRHLAASGGCDIARVVHLAPARRGEPGYWSYLDPRHKGIACAV
;
A
#
# COMPACT_ATOMS: atom_id res chain seq x y z
N MET A 1 -60.47 2.37 39.54
CA MET A 1 -59.64 1.41 38.78
C MET A 1 -59.76 1.77 37.31
N THR A 2 -58.79 2.52 36.78
CA THR A 2 -58.79 3.06 35.41
C THR A 2 -57.93 2.16 34.53
N HIS A 3 -58.55 1.33 33.71
CA HIS A 3 -57.84 0.56 32.67
C HIS A 3 -57.98 1.26 31.32
N GLY A 4 -56.90 1.89 30.88
CA GLY A 4 -56.62 2.37 29.53
C GLY A 4 -55.26 3.08 29.53
N PRO A 5 -54.43 3.04 28.48
CA PRO A 5 -54.59 2.47 27.14
C PRO A 5 -53.39 1.55 26.76
N SER A 6 -53.48 0.24 26.99
CA SER A 6 -52.39 -0.69 26.57
C SER A 6 -52.36 -0.97 25.06
N TYR A 7 -53.43 -0.61 24.33
CA TYR A 7 -53.58 -0.94 22.90
C TYR A 7 -52.61 -0.15 22.00
N GLY A 8 -52.44 1.16 22.23
CA GLY A 8 -51.61 2.02 21.38
C GLY A 8 -50.10 1.71 21.42
N ARG A 9 -49.60 1.21 22.57
CA ARG A 9 -48.18 0.86 22.71
C ARG A 9 -47.83 -0.43 21.96
N GLN A 10 -48.78 -1.36 21.83
CA GLN A 10 -48.56 -2.61 21.09
C GLN A 10 -48.57 -2.39 19.57
N SER A 11 -49.44 -1.53 19.03
CA SER A 11 -49.45 -1.21 17.60
C SER A 11 -48.16 -0.53 17.14
N GLU A 12 -47.64 0.45 17.88
CA GLU A 12 -46.36 1.09 17.53
C GLU A 12 -45.20 0.09 17.47
N THR A 13 -45.15 -0.85 18.41
CA THR A 13 -44.08 -1.88 18.39
C THR A 13 -44.24 -2.88 17.26
N HIS A 14 -45.47 -3.21 16.87
CA HIS A 14 -45.76 -4.15 15.78
C HIS A 14 -45.46 -3.54 14.41
N ASP A 15 -45.83 -2.27 14.19
CA ASP A 15 -45.56 -1.55 12.96
C ASP A 15 -44.06 -1.31 12.76
N ALA A 16 -43.35 -0.98 13.85
CA ALA A 16 -41.89 -0.86 13.83
C ALA A 16 -41.20 -2.20 13.48
N GLN A 17 -41.72 -3.33 13.96
CA GLN A 17 -41.19 -4.66 13.61
C GLN A 17 -41.46 -5.02 12.15
N PHE A 18 -42.64 -4.72 11.62
CA PHE A 18 -42.98 -4.99 10.23
C PHE A 18 -42.13 -4.18 9.25
N LEU A 19 -41.89 -2.90 9.56
CA LEU A 19 -40.98 -2.05 8.79
C LEU A 19 -39.54 -2.58 8.83
N ARG A 20 -39.05 -3.02 9.99
CA ARG A 20 -37.72 -3.65 10.13
C ARG A 20 -37.61 -4.96 9.34
N GLN A 21 -38.64 -5.80 9.30
CA GLN A 21 -38.64 -7.03 8.51
C GLN A 21 -38.52 -6.74 7.00
N ARG A 22 -39.25 -5.74 6.50
CA ARG A 22 -39.16 -5.34 5.08
C ARG A 22 -37.81 -4.72 4.73
N LEU A 23 -37.24 -3.91 5.63
CA LEU A 23 -35.93 -3.27 5.44
C LEU A 23 -34.76 -4.26 5.65
N GLY A 24 -34.97 -5.34 6.40
CA GLY A 24 -33.96 -6.34 6.74
C GLY A 24 -33.40 -7.13 5.54
N ALA A 25 -34.18 -7.27 4.47
CA ALA A 25 -33.68 -7.93 3.24
C ALA A 25 -32.67 -7.06 2.48
N ASN A 26 -32.87 -5.73 2.47
CA ASN A 26 -31.96 -4.79 1.83
C ASN A 26 -30.74 -4.49 2.71
N SER A 27 -30.88 -4.48 4.04
CA SER A 27 -29.75 -4.22 4.95
C SER A 27 -28.66 -5.28 4.87
N LYS A 28 -29.02 -6.57 4.67
CA LYS A 28 -28.04 -7.66 4.48
C LYS A 28 -27.21 -7.52 3.21
N ARG A 29 -27.80 -6.99 2.13
CA ARG A 29 -27.10 -6.75 0.86
C ARG A 29 -26.15 -5.56 0.98
N LEU A 30 -26.60 -4.47 1.61
CA LEU A 30 -25.74 -3.32 1.88
C LEU A 30 -24.56 -3.66 2.80
N SER A 31 -24.77 -4.46 3.86
CA SER A 31 -23.69 -4.84 4.78
C SER A 31 -22.65 -5.75 4.13
N ALA A 32 -23.09 -6.70 3.29
CA ALA A 32 -22.17 -7.53 2.50
C ALA A 32 -21.43 -6.71 1.43
N GLN A 33 -22.12 -5.74 0.82
CA GLN A 33 -21.56 -4.87 -0.20
C GLN A 33 -20.56 -3.85 0.38
N SER A 34 -20.75 -3.37 1.61
CA SER A 34 -19.81 -2.44 2.27
C SER A 34 -18.47 -3.11 2.59
N GLU A 35 -18.48 -4.34 3.11
CA GLU A 35 -17.23 -5.07 3.37
C GLU A 35 -16.43 -5.34 2.10
N ILE A 36 -17.09 -5.71 1.00
CA ILE A 36 -16.44 -5.93 -0.30
C ILE A 36 -15.89 -4.61 -0.83
N SER A 37 -16.68 -3.54 -0.80
CA SER A 37 -16.27 -2.19 -1.24
C SER A 37 -15.05 -1.69 -0.47
N ASP A 38 -15.03 -1.85 0.85
CA ASP A 38 -13.95 -1.29 1.67
C ASP A 38 -12.64 -2.05 1.48
N ARG A 39 -12.69 -3.37 1.32
CA ARG A 39 -11.53 -4.16 0.89
C ARG A 39 -11.06 -3.75 -0.51
N LEU A 40 -11.98 -3.56 -1.45
CA LEU A 40 -11.66 -3.15 -2.81
C LEU A 40 -10.99 -1.76 -2.85
N LYS A 41 -11.50 -0.80 -2.06
CA LYS A 41 -10.92 0.54 -1.92
C LYS A 41 -9.52 0.46 -1.34
N LEU A 42 -9.32 -0.36 -0.31
CA LEU A 42 -8.00 -0.53 0.29
C LEU A 42 -7.00 -1.09 -0.73
N ILE A 43 -7.37 -2.16 -1.43
CA ILE A 43 -6.55 -2.77 -2.49
C ILE A 43 -6.27 -1.76 -3.61
N SER A 44 -7.29 -1.08 -4.10
CA SER A 44 -7.16 -0.05 -5.14
C SER A 44 -6.22 1.07 -4.71
N THR A 45 -6.26 1.49 -3.45
CA THR A 45 -5.36 2.51 -2.91
C THR A 45 -3.91 2.04 -2.96
N PHE A 46 -3.61 0.82 -2.51
CA PHE A 46 -2.26 0.26 -2.61
C PHE A 46 -1.79 0.12 -4.06
N VAL A 47 -2.66 -0.31 -4.97
CA VAL A 47 -2.35 -0.42 -6.40
C VAL A 47 -2.01 0.94 -7.00
N LEU A 48 -2.80 1.98 -6.70
CA LEU A 48 -2.55 3.34 -7.19
C LEU A 48 -1.24 3.92 -6.63
N ILE A 49 -0.95 3.69 -5.35
CA ILE A 49 0.32 4.11 -4.74
C ILE A 49 1.50 3.40 -5.40
N GLY A 50 1.43 2.07 -5.54
CA GLY A 50 2.51 1.28 -6.15
C GLY A 50 2.75 1.67 -7.61
N LEU A 51 1.69 1.85 -8.38
CA LEU A 51 1.77 2.30 -9.77
C LEU A 51 2.35 3.71 -9.88
N GLY A 52 1.91 4.64 -9.03
CA GLY A 52 2.46 5.98 -8.97
C GLY A 52 3.96 5.99 -8.65
N LEU A 53 4.37 5.16 -7.69
CA LEU A 53 5.79 5.01 -7.33
C LEU A 53 6.62 4.44 -8.50
N TYR A 54 6.10 3.43 -9.18
CA TYR A 54 6.75 2.81 -10.35
C TYR A 54 6.92 3.81 -11.50
N LEU A 55 5.86 4.58 -11.81
CA LEU A 55 5.91 5.61 -12.85
C LEU A 55 6.86 6.75 -12.46
N ALA A 56 6.85 7.19 -11.21
CA ALA A 56 7.79 8.20 -10.72
C ALA A 56 9.24 7.73 -10.83
N LEU A 57 9.53 6.48 -10.42
CA LEU A 57 10.87 5.92 -10.55
C LEU A 57 11.30 5.82 -12.02
N THR A 58 10.44 5.36 -12.92
CA THR A 58 10.80 5.24 -14.35
C THR A 58 10.89 6.57 -15.10
N GLN A 59 10.21 7.62 -14.65
CA GLN A 59 10.29 8.96 -15.25
C GLN A 59 11.44 9.81 -14.70
N PHE A 60 11.73 9.72 -13.39
CA PHE A 60 12.72 10.57 -12.73
C PHE A 60 14.06 9.87 -12.46
N SER A 61 14.10 8.54 -12.36
CA SER A 61 15.35 7.79 -12.22
C SER A 61 15.84 7.35 -13.60
N PRO A 62 17.13 7.56 -13.93
CA PRO A 62 17.72 6.98 -15.13
C PRO A 62 17.88 5.46 -15.06
N TRP A 63 17.56 4.82 -13.92
CA TRP A 63 17.74 3.39 -13.71
C TRP A 63 16.45 2.68 -13.31
N ASP A 64 16.33 1.43 -13.77
CA ASP A 64 15.25 0.53 -13.36
C ASP A 64 15.17 0.36 -11.84
N VAL A 65 13.95 0.08 -11.35
CA VAL A 65 13.66 -0.17 -9.92
C VAL A 65 14.62 -1.19 -9.28
N PRO A 66 14.87 -2.39 -9.84
CA PRO A 66 15.82 -3.35 -9.26
C PRO A 66 17.25 -2.80 -9.20
N THR A 67 17.67 -2.03 -10.19
CA THR A 67 19.01 -1.43 -10.23
C THR A 67 19.17 -0.37 -9.15
N THR A 68 18.12 0.43 -8.92
CA THR A 68 18.08 1.40 -7.82
C THR A 68 18.19 0.72 -6.45
N LEU A 69 17.46 -0.38 -6.24
CA LEU A 69 17.56 -1.17 -5.00
C LEU A 69 18.96 -1.75 -4.80
N ARG A 70 19.57 -2.30 -5.85
CA ARG A 70 20.95 -2.80 -5.78
C ARG A 70 21.93 -1.66 -5.48
N HIS A 71 21.77 -0.48 -6.09
CA HIS A 71 22.62 0.69 -5.81
C HIS A 71 22.53 1.09 -4.32
N LEU A 72 21.31 1.13 -3.76
CA LEU A 72 21.10 1.37 -2.34
C LEU A 72 21.73 0.28 -1.46
N ALA A 73 21.58 -1.00 -1.82
CA ALA A 73 22.19 -2.10 -1.09
C ALA A 73 23.74 -2.04 -1.13
N ALA A 74 24.33 -1.67 -2.27
CA ALA A 74 25.77 -1.49 -2.41
C ALA A 74 26.37 -0.43 -1.46
N SER A 75 25.53 0.44 -0.87
CA SER A 75 25.98 1.36 0.18
C SER A 75 26.52 0.65 1.43
N GLY A 76 26.13 -0.61 1.67
CA GLY A 76 26.58 -1.40 2.81
C GLY A 76 28.07 -1.78 2.80
N GLY A 77 28.81 -1.47 1.73
CA GLY A 77 30.25 -1.73 1.63
C GLY A 77 30.63 -2.51 0.38
N CYS A 78 31.93 -2.69 0.16
CA CYS A 78 32.43 -3.33 -1.07
C CYS A 78 32.08 -4.82 -1.19
N ASP A 79 31.91 -5.53 -0.07
CA ASP A 79 31.47 -6.92 -0.09
C ASP A 79 30.01 -7.01 -0.54
N ILE A 80 29.15 -6.16 0.01
CA ILE A 80 27.74 -6.08 -0.40
C ILE A 80 27.63 -5.63 -1.87
N ALA A 81 28.42 -4.64 -2.28
CA ALA A 81 28.47 -4.17 -3.66
C ALA A 81 28.87 -5.28 -4.65
N ARG A 82 29.76 -6.21 -4.26
CA ARG A 82 30.08 -7.41 -5.06
C ARG A 82 28.94 -8.43 -5.06
N VAL A 83 28.30 -8.66 -3.91
CA VAL A 83 27.15 -9.58 -3.78
C VAL A 83 25.98 -9.13 -4.66
N VAL A 84 25.73 -7.82 -4.75
CA VAL A 84 24.67 -7.27 -5.60
C VAL A 84 25.11 -7.03 -7.05
N HIS A 85 26.30 -7.51 -7.44
CA HIS A 85 26.88 -7.42 -8.79
C HIS A 85 27.01 -6.00 -9.34
N LEU A 86 27.34 -5.03 -8.48
CA LEU A 86 27.56 -3.65 -8.87
C LEU A 86 29.01 -3.18 -8.72
N ALA A 87 29.86 -3.91 -7.99
CA ALA A 87 31.29 -3.60 -7.89
C ALA A 87 32.12 -4.37 -8.94
N PRO A 88 33.16 -3.75 -9.52
CA PRO A 88 33.57 -2.35 -9.36
C PRO A 88 32.63 -1.38 -10.10
N ALA A 89 32.35 -0.21 -9.50
CA ALA A 89 31.43 0.79 -10.06
C ALA A 89 32.16 2.10 -10.37
N ARG A 90 31.86 2.74 -11.50
CA ARG A 90 32.39 4.06 -11.85
C ARG A 90 31.49 5.20 -11.39
N ARG A 91 32.03 6.42 -11.29
CA ARG A 91 31.22 7.63 -11.01
C ARG A 91 30.03 7.73 -11.96
N GLY A 92 28.84 7.85 -11.38
CA GLY A 92 27.59 7.93 -12.14
C GLY A 92 26.98 6.57 -12.48
N GLU A 93 27.61 5.45 -12.10
CA GLU A 93 27.05 4.12 -12.26
C GLU A 93 26.39 3.61 -10.97
N PRO A 94 25.40 2.72 -11.07
CA PRO A 94 24.88 1.97 -9.94
C PRO A 94 26.00 1.27 -9.16
N GLY A 95 25.99 1.35 -7.82
CA GLY A 95 27.04 0.82 -6.96
C GLY A 95 28.16 1.80 -6.58
N TYR A 96 28.25 2.95 -7.25
CA TYR A 96 29.24 3.96 -6.87
C TYR A 96 28.77 4.79 -5.69
N TRP A 97 29.55 4.74 -4.62
CA TRP A 97 29.41 5.61 -3.45
C TRP A 97 30.76 6.30 -3.17
N SER A 98 30.73 7.61 -2.92
CA SER A 98 31.96 8.43 -2.79
C SER A 98 32.89 7.95 -1.68
N TYR A 99 32.34 7.45 -0.57
CA TYR A 99 33.13 6.91 0.54
C TYR A 99 33.72 5.51 0.24
N LEU A 100 33.25 4.83 -0.81
CA LEU A 100 33.83 3.56 -1.29
C LEU A 100 34.92 3.77 -2.36
N ASP A 101 35.23 5.02 -2.72
CA ASP A 101 36.34 5.43 -3.57
C ASP A 101 37.37 6.24 -2.75
N PRO A 102 38.14 5.59 -1.85
CA PRO A 102 39.07 6.27 -0.94
C PRO A 102 40.23 6.94 -1.67
N ARG A 103 40.53 6.52 -2.91
CA ARG A 103 41.59 7.12 -3.73
C ARG A 103 41.06 8.19 -4.68
N HIS A 104 39.75 8.47 -4.67
CA HIS A 104 39.07 9.43 -5.54
C HIS A 104 39.41 9.26 -7.03
N LYS A 105 39.67 8.02 -7.46
CA LYS A 105 40.02 7.69 -8.85
C LYS A 105 38.79 7.61 -9.75
N GLY A 106 37.60 7.73 -9.17
CA GLY A 106 36.32 7.60 -9.86
C GLY A 106 35.84 6.16 -10.00
N ILE A 107 36.46 5.22 -9.28
CA ILE A 107 36.08 3.80 -9.26
C ILE A 107 35.94 3.37 -7.80
N ALA A 108 34.71 3.05 -7.40
CA ALA A 108 34.42 2.48 -6.10
C ALA A 108 34.71 0.98 -6.08
N CYS A 109 35.26 0.48 -4.97
CA CYS A 109 35.53 -0.94 -4.75
C CYS A 109 36.39 -1.60 -5.84
N ALA A 110 37.36 -0.85 -6.38
CA ALA A 110 38.39 -1.39 -7.27
C ALA A 110 39.17 -2.52 -6.56
N VAL A 111 39.50 -3.58 -7.31
CA VAL A 111 40.29 -4.75 -6.86
C VAL A 111 41.70 -4.33 -6.50
#